data_AF-A0A7S0XJ01-F1
#
_entry.id   AF-A0A7S0XJ01-F1
#
_cell.length_a   1.000
_cell.length_b   1.000
_cell.length_c   1.000
_cell.angle_alpha   90.00
_cell.angle_beta   90.00
_cell.angle_gamma   90.00
#
_symmetry.space_group_name_H-M   'P 1'
#
loop_
_entity.id
_entity.type
_entity.pdbx_description
1 polymer ?
#
loop_
_entity_poly.entity_id
_entity_poly.type
_entity_poly.pdbx_seq_one_letter_code
_entity_poly.pdbx_strand_id
1 'polypeptide(L)'
;SVTPTKFMNATLNKHEVEVLRSVSDSIVRRGRVAKLDAAGEITFADGSVLALPWPSAETSFIHCTTTAFNFSKSALEAQVPVWAESAITVQEIFQFPGFCFNGAVIAWLESQSNLADSQKNQLCELPPKTLNKPPPLGFTAGDIGALTPAHPLLVSLRNLRRWYSTPGMGEWLHSLRLFSLAMNGYSLAEGRELAERDHNGLVEVGAEER
;
A
#
# COMPACT_ATOMS: atom_id res chain seq x y z
N SER A 1 20.81 26.04 -5.86
CA SER A 1 20.34 25.29 -4.67
C SER A 1 18.87 25.01 -4.86
N VAL A 2 18.44 23.75 -4.87
CA VAL A 2 17.01 23.38 -4.93
C VAL A 2 16.62 22.94 -3.54
N THR A 3 15.76 23.70 -2.88
CA THR A 3 15.21 23.32 -1.58
C THR A 3 14.26 22.14 -1.79
N PRO A 4 14.50 20.97 -1.20
CA PRO A 4 13.58 19.86 -1.31
C PRO A 4 12.23 20.24 -0.69
N THR A 5 11.16 20.24 -1.48
CA THR A 5 9.80 20.55 -1.02
C THR A 5 9.03 19.31 -0.56
N LYS A 6 9.63 18.12 -0.69
CA LYS A 6 9.01 16.84 -0.34
C LYS A 6 10.05 15.88 0.22
N PHE A 7 9.67 15.13 1.25
CA PHE A 7 10.43 13.97 1.72
C PHE A 7 10.50 12.93 0.60
N MET A 8 11.71 12.64 0.13
CA MET A 8 11.97 11.57 -0.83
C MET A 8 12.40 10.33 -0.05
N ASN A 9 11.44 9.46 0.28
CA ASN A 9 11.77 8.13 0.79
C ASN A 9 12.31 7.31 -0.38
N ALA A 10 13.63 7.33 -0.59
CA ALA A 10 14.25 6.55 -1.65
C ALA A 10 14.07 5.06 -1.33
N THR A 11 13.08 4.43 -1.94
CA THR A 11 12.80 3.00 -1.76
C THR A 11 13.73 2.10 -2.56
N LEU A 12 14.38 2.66 -3.60
CA LEU A 12 15.23 1.92 -4.52
C LEU A 12 16.70 1.92 -4.08
N ASN A 13 17.30 0.74 -3.98
CA ASN A 13 18.74 0.55 -3.86
C ASN A 13 19.41 0.58 -5.25
N LYS A 14 20.75 0.58 -5.28
CA LYS A 14 21.52 0.66 -6.54
C LYS A 14 21.19 -0.48 -7.52
N HIS A 15 21.02 -1.69 -6.99
CA HIS A 15 20.70 -2.86 -7.80
C HIS A 15 19.30 -2.75 -8.43
N GLU A 16 18.30 -2.31 -7.65
CA GLU A 16 16.94 -2.08 -8.14
C GLU A 16 16.91 -1.01 -9.25
N VAL A 17 17.75 0.03 -9.14
CA VAL A 17 17.92 1.03 -10.21
C VAL A 17 18.55 0.42 -11.47
N GLU A 18 19.53 -0.47 -11.33
CA GLU A 18 20.16 -1.17 -12.46
C GLU A 18 19.16 -2.08 -13.19
N VAL A 19 18.30 -2.79 -12.46
CA VAL A 19 17.20 -3.58 -13.04
C VAL A 19 16.22 -2.69 -13.80
N LEU A 20 15.83 -1.54 -13.24
CA LEU A 20 14.95 -0.61 -13.95
C LEU A 20 15.58 -0.02 -15.22
N ARG A 21 16.91 0.13 -15.24
CA ARG A 21 17.62 0.57 -16.45
C ARG A 21 17.63 -0.50 -17.55
N SER A 22 17.61 -1.79 -17.22
CA SER A 22 17.63 -2.85 -18.24
C SER A 22 16.33 -2.95 -19.04
N VAL A 23 15.23 -2.41 -18.52
CA VAL A 23 13.92 -2.39 -19.19
C VAL A 23 13.61 -1.06 -19.89
N SER A 24 14.58 -0.15 -19.99
CA SER A 24 14.36 1.20 -20.56
C SER A 24 13.87 1.17 -22.01
N ASP A 25 14.31 0.18 -22.77
CA ASP A 25 14.00 0.03 -24.20
C ASP A 25 12.56 -0.44 -24.42
N SER A 26 11.94 -1.03 -23.39
CA SER A 26 10.54 -1.47 -23.39
C SER A 26 9.57 -0.36 -22.97
N ILE A 27 10.04 0.87 -22.74
CA ILE A 27 9.19 1.99 -22.31
C ILE A 27 8.48 2.62 -23.51
N VAL A 28 7.16 2.44 -23.58
CA VAL A 28 6.29 3.14 -24.53
C VAL A 28 5.97 4.56 -24.02
N ARG A 29 6.35 5.59 -24.79
CA ARG A 29 6.12 7.01 -24.45
C ARG A 29 5.05 7.64 -25.33
N ARG A 30 3.77 7.36 -25.04
CA ARG A 30 2.60 7.86 -25.82
C ARG A 30 1.60 8.69 -25.01
N GLY A 31 2.06 9.28 -23.89
CA GLY A 31 1.20 10.11 -23.04
C GLY A 31 0.25 9.28 -22.16
N ARG A 32 -0.94 9.83 -21.86
CA ARG A 32 -1.90 9.25 -20.91
C ARG A 32 -2.71 8.14 -21.56
N VAL A 33 -2.80 6.99 -20.90
CA VAL A 33 -3.73 5.91 -21.27
C VAL A 33 -5.16 6.35 -20.94
N ALA A 34 -6.08 6.23 -21.89
CA ALA A 34 -7.50 6.53 -21.74
C ALA A 34 -8.34 5.26 -21.51
N LYS A 35 -7.99 4.16 -22.17
CA LYS A 35 -8.72 2.89 -22.06
C LYS A 35 -7.78 1.69 -22.29
N LEU A 36 -8.07 0.61 -21.57
CA LEU A 36 -7.59 -0.74 -21.81
C LEU A 36 -8.82 -1.61 -22.09
N ASP A 37 -8.79 -2.44 -23.11
CA ASP A 37 -9.88 -3.36 -23.39
C ASP A 37 -9.48 -4.84 -23.24
N ALA A 38 -10.49 -5.72 -23.28
CA ALA A 38 -10.31 -7.16 -23.11
C ALA A 38 -9.49 -7.81 -24.25
N ALA A 39 -9.40 -7.15 -25.41
CA ALA A 39 -8.61 -7.64 -26.54
C ALA A 39 -7.11 -7.30 -26.39
N GLY A 40 -6.73 -6.49 -25.40
CA GLY A 40 -5.36 -6.06 -25.20
C GLY A 40 -5.00 -4.82 -26.02
N GLU A 41 -5.99 -4.00 -26.40
CA GLU A 41 -5.72 -2.71 -27.02
C GLU A 41 -5.61 -1.61 -25.96
N ILE A 42 -4.52 -0.85 -26.03
CA ILE A 42 -4.26 0.33 -25.21
C ILE A 42 -4.62 1.57 -26.03
N THR A 43 -5.68 2.27 -25.66
CA THR A 43 -6.06 3.56 -26.27
C THR A 43 -5.48 4.70 -25.45
N PHE A 44 -4.78 5.63 -26.09
CA PHE A 44 -4.23 6.84 -25.47
C PHE A 44 -5.20 8.03 -25.58
N ALA A 45 -4.99 9.05 -24.75
CA ALA A 45 -5.84 10.23 -24.69
C ALA A 45 -5.86 11.07 -26.00
N ASP A 46 -4.85 10.90 -26.87
CA ASP A 46 -4.83 11.51 -28.20
C ASP A 46 -5.59 10.68 -29.25
N GLY A 47 -6.19 9.55 -28.87
CA GLY A 47 -6.90 8.62 -29.74
C GLY A 47 -6.03 7.57 -30.42
N SER A 48 -4.70 7.60 -30.23
CA SER A 48 -3.81 6.57 -30.77
C SER A 48 -4.02 5.24 -30.04
N VAL A 49 -3.77 4.13 -30.75
CA VAL A 49 -3.94 2.77 -30.22
C VAL A 49 -2.61 2.02 -30.29
N LEU A 50 -2.36 1.18 -29.28
CA LEU A 50 -1.27 0.22 -29.24
C LEU A 50 -1.83 -1.15 -28.90
N ALA A 51 -1.67 -2.11 -29.82
CA ALA A 51 -1.92 -3.51 -29.53
C ALA A 51 -0.76 -4.08 -28.68
N LEU A 52 -1.09 -4.92 -27.70
CA LEU A 52 -0.08 -5.68 -26.98
C LEU A 52 0.66 -6.64 -27.93
N PRO A 53 1.98 -6.82 -27.77
CA PRO A 53 2.73 -7.79 -28.56
C PRO A 53 2.61 -9.23 -28.02
N TRP A 54 1.77 -9.47 -27.01
CA TRP A 54 1.52 -10.77 -26.37
C TRP A 54 0.03 -10.91 -26.01
N PRO A 55 -0.47 -12.12 -25.69
CA PRO A 55 -1.91 -12.35 -25.43
C PRO A 55 -2.44 -11.56 -24.23
N SER A 56 -3.62 -10.92 -24.38
CA SER A 56 -4.25 -10.15 -23.30
C SER A 56 -4.59 -11.00 -22.07
N ALA A 57 -5.01 -12.26 -22.28
CA ALA A 57 -5.37 -13.20 -21.21
C ALA A 57 -4.21 -13.54 -20.26
N GLU A 58 -2.96 -13.39 -20.73
CA GLU A 58 -1.75 -13.65 -19.94
C GLU A 58 -1.10 -12.35 -19.41
N THR A 59 -1.76 -11.21 -19.62
CA THR A 59 -1.22 -9.90 -19.28
C THR A 59 -1.83 -9.35 -18.00
N SER A 60 -0.98 -9.03 -17.03
CA SER A 60 -1.36 -8.18 -15.91
C SER A 60 -1.05 -6.72 -16.22
N PHE A 61 -2.05 -5.85 -16.14
CA PHE A 61 -1.88 -4.41 -16.31
C PHE A 61 -1.75 -3.73 -14.95
N ILE A 62 -0.67 -2.96 -14.76
CA ILE A 62 -0.45 -2.19 -13.54
C ILE A 62 -0.56 -0.71 -13.88
N HIS A 63 -1.62 -0.06 -13.41
CA HIS A 63 -1.80 1.38 -13.57
C HIS A 63 -1.03 2.16 -12.50
N CYS A 64 0.25 2.46 -12.78
CA CYS A 64 1.11 3.22 -11.86
C CYS A 64 0.89 4.76 -11.89
N THR A 65 -0.09 5.26 -12.66
CA THR A 65 -0.41 6.70 -12.69
C THR A 65 -1.44 7.11 -11.64
N THR A 66 -1.93 6.15 -10.84
CA THR A 66 -2.61 6.48 -9.59
C THR A 66 -1.62 7.26 -8.74
N THR A 67 -2.08 8.40 -8.21
CA THR A 67 -1.31 9.18 -7.23
C THR A 67 -0.80 8.19 -6.20
N ALA A 68 0.51 8.15 -5.94
CA ALA A 68 1.08 7.32 -4.90
C ALA A 68 0.27 7.56 -3.63
N PHE A 69 -0.63 6.62 -3.32
CA PHE A 69 -1.50 6.51 -2.15
C PHE A 69 -2.03 7.82 -1.58
N ASN A 70 -3.29 8.21 -1.82
CA ASN A 70 -4.06 9.22 -1.05
C ASN A 70 -3.41 10.56 -0.64
N PHE A 71 -2.24 10.96 -1.16
CA PHE A 71 -1.54 12.18 -0.78
C PHE A 71 -1.92 13.41 -1.62
N SER A 72 -2.98 13.38 -2.43
CA SER A 72 -3.41 14.57 -3.15
C SER A 72 -4.86 14.50 -3.59
N LYS A 73 -5.71 15.45 -3.18
CA LYS A 73 -7.05 15.81 -3.74
C LYS A 73 -8.09 14.67 -3.96
N SER A 74 -7.71 13.39 -3.87
CA SER A 74 -8.48 12.18 -4.11
C SER A 74 -9.04 11.59 -2.83
N ALA A 75 -8.94 12.29 -1.70
CA ALA A 75 -9.56 11.85 -0.45
C ALA A 75 -11.11 11.75 -0.52
N LEU A 76 -11.71 12.14 -1.66
CA LEU A 76 -13.10 11.89 -2.06
C LEU A 76 -13.28 10.65 -2.98
N GLU A 77 -12.23 10.22 -3.68
CA GLU A 77 -12.21 9.02 -4.53
C GLU A 77 -12.10 7.80 -3.62
N ALA A 78 -13.26 7.42 -3.09
CA ALA A 78 -13.63 6.16 -2.46
C ALA A 78 -12.50 5.37 -1.77
N GLN A 79 -12.53 5.37 -0.42
CA GLN A 79 -12.08 4.22 0.38
C GLN A 79 -12.85 2.98 -0.07
N VAL A 80 -12.32 2.33 -1.10
CA VAL A 80 -12.78 1.04 -1.59
C VAL A 80 -12.01 -0.04 -0.83
N PRO A 81 -12.55 -1.26 -0.74
CA PRO A 81 -11.77 -2.41 -0.29
C PRO A 81 -10.48 -2.56 -1.12
N VAL A 82 -9.41 -3.09 -0.51
CA VAL A 82 -8.20 -3.45 -1.25
C VAL A 82 -8.52 -4.53 -2.28
N TRP A 83 -9.33 -5.53 -1.92
CA TRP A 83 -9.85 -6.52 -2.86
C TRP A 83 -11.35 -6.31 -3.10
N ALA A 84 -11.71 -6.08 -4.35
CA ALA A 84 -13.07 -6.07 -4.87
C ALA A 84 -13.19 -7.11 -6.01
N GLU A 85 -14.42 -7.46 -6.40
CA GLU A 85 -14.74 -8.56 -7.34
C GLU A 85 -13.88 -8.62 -8.61
N SER A 86 -13.47 -7.46 -9.15
CA SER A 86 -12.68 -7.37 -10.39
C SER A 86 -11.46 -6.45 -10.27
N ALA A 87 -11.06 -6.07 -9.06
CA ALA A 87 -9.99 -5.10 -8.86
C ALA A 87 -9.26 -5.27 -7.53
N ILE A 88 -7.93 -5.14 -7.60
CA ILE A 88 -7.08 -4.94 -6.41
C ILE A 88 -6.68 -3.46 -6.38
N THR A 89 -7.17 -2.73 -5.39
CA THR A 89 -6.83 -1.32 -5.16
C THR A 89 -5.68 -1.23 -4.17
N VAL A 90 -4.49 -0.90 -4.66
CA VAL A 90 -3.31 -0.75 -3.82
C VAL A 90 -3.49 0.47 -2.90
N GLN A 91 -3.52 0.26 -1.59
CA GLN A 91 -3.74 1.30 -0.58
C GLN A 91 -2.65 1.35 0.50
N GLU A 92 -2.54 2.48 1.21
CA GLU A 92 -1.59 2.66 2.31
C GLU A 92 -2.21 2.04 3.56
N ILE A 93 -1.92 0.75 3.75
CA ILE A 93 -2.36 -0.08 4.87
C ILE A 93 -1.34 -0.05 6.03
N PHE A 94 -0.14 0.47 5.77
CA PHE A 94 0.92 0.69 6.76
C PHE A 94 1.86 1.83 6.36
N GLN A 95 2.09 2.74 7.29
CA GLN A 95 2.59 4.08 7.02
C GLN A 95 4.09 4.17 6.73
N PHE A 96 4.89 3.25 7.30
CA PHE A 96 6.34 3.34 7.18
C PHE A 96 7.01 1.97 7.14
N PRO A 97 7.91 1.69 6.18
CA PRO A 97 8.36 2.52 5.07
C PRO A 97 7.60 2.26 3.75
N GLY A 98 6.53 3.03 3.53
CA GLY A 98 6.15 3.49 2.19
C GLY A 98 5.51 2.48 1.22
N PHE A 99 5.39 2.96 -0.02
CA PHE A 99 4.58 2.39 -1.10
C PHE A 99 4.98 0.97 -1.53
N CYS A 100 6.28 0.70 -1.65
CA CYS A 100 6.78 -0.62 -2.05
C CYS A 100 6.41 -1.69 -1.02
N PHE A 101 6.49 -1.36 0.27
CA PHE A 101 6.13 -2.28 1.35
C PHE A 101 4.63 -2.60 1.30
N ASN A 102 3.78 -1.59 1.20
CA ASN A 102 2.32 -1.80 1.06
C ASN A 102 1.98 -2.67 -0.15
N GLY A 103 2.59 -2.39 -1.31
CA GLY A 103 2.42 -3.22 -2.51
C GLY A 103 2.86 -4.67 -2.30
N ALA A 104 3.99 -4.89 -1.61
CA ALA A 104 4.48 -6.23 -1.28
C ALA A 104 3.54 -6.98 -0.32
N VAL A 105 2.99 -6.30 0.70
CA VAL A 105 2.01 -6.88 1.62
C VAL A 105 0.74 -7.30 0.87
N ILE A 106 0.22 -6.43 0.01
CA ILE A 106 -0.96 -6.73 -0.81
C ILE A 106 -0.67 -7.91 -1.75
N ALA A 107 0.48 -7.95 -2.40
CA ALA A 107 0.87 -9.08 -3.26
C ALA A 107 1.02 -10.40 -2.46
N TRP A 108 1.57 -10.34 -1.26
CA TRP A 108 1.69 -11.51 -0.37
C TRP A 108 0.33 -12.02 0.07
N LEU A 109 -0.59 -11.13 0.44
CA LEU A 109 -1.96 -11.48 0.80
C LEU A 109 -2.73 -12.06 -0.39
N GLU A 110 -2.50 -11.54 -1.60
CA GLU A 110 -3.09 -12.07 -2.81
C GLU A 110 -2.60 -13.49 -3.13
N SER A 111 -1.35 -13.82 -2.80
CA SER A 111 -0.81 -15.18 -3.00
C SER A 111 -1.32 -16.21 -1.97
N GLN A 112 -2.06 -15.79 -0.94
CA GLN A 112 -2.67 -16.68 0.05
C GLN A 112 -4.01 -17.24 -0.49
N SER A 113 -3.95 -18.36 -1.20
CA SER A 113 -5.13 -19.01 -1.80
C SER A 113 -6.17 -19.50 -0.78
N ASN A 114 -5.80 -19.61 0.50
CA ASN A 114 -6.66 -20.00 1.61
C ASN A 114 -7.40 -18.82 2.26
N LEU A 115 -7.15 -17.58 1.84
CA LEU A 115 -7.84 -16.40 2.36
C LEU A 115 -8.86 -15.88 1.33
N ALA A 116 -10.11 -15.74 1.77
CA ALA A 116 -11.11 -14.99 1.01
C ALA A 116 -10.77 -13.50 1.00
N ASP A 117 -11.21 -12.78 -0.04
CA ASP A 117 -10.96 -11.35 -0.17
C ASP A 117 -11.48 -10.52 1.02
N SER A 118 -12.57 -10.95 1.67
CA SER A 118 -13.05 -10.32 2.90
C SER A 118 -12.06 -10.46 4.07
N GLN A 119 -11.39 -11.60 4.19
CA GLN A 119 -10.35 -11.84 5.19
C GLN A 119 -9.08 -11.06 4.88
N LYS A 120 -8.67 -11.01 3.60
CA LYS A 120 -7.54 -10.16 3.15
C LYS A 120 -7.81 -8.69 3.47
N ASN A 121 -9.04 -8.21 3.24
CA ASN A 121 -9.45 -6.84 3.58
C ASN A 121 -9.43 -6.57 5.10
N GLN A 122 -9.72 -7.55 5.96
CA GLN A 122 -9.58 -7.40 7.43
C GLN A 122 -8.13 -7.22 7.88
N LEU A 123 -7.16 -7.74 7.11
CA LEU A 123 -5.73 -7.54 7.32
C LEU A 123 -5.23 -6.20 6.74
N CYS A 124 -6.10 -5.47 6.03
CA CYS A 124 -5.80 -4.23 5.33
C CYS A 124 -6.78 -3.13 5.75
N GLU A 125 -7.03 -3.00 7.06
CA GLU A 125 -7.94 -1.98 7.57
C GLU A 125 -7.47 -0.60 7.13
N LEU A 126 -8.43 0.23 6.72
CA LEU A 126 -8.22 1.62 6.33
C LEU A 126 -8.83 2.52 7.40
N PRO A 127 -8.25 3.71 7.66
CA PRO A 127 -8.87 4.69 8.54
C PRO A 127 -10.31 4.98 8.10
N PRO A 128 -11.29 5.06 9.00
CA PRO A 128 -12.68 5.25 8.62
C PRO A 128 -12.90 6.61 7.93
N LYS A 129 -13.91 6.71 7.06
CA LYS A 129 -14.34 7.98 6.47
C LYS A 129 -14.71 8.94 7.59
N THR A 130 -13.86 9.92 7.90
CA THR A 130 -14.31 11.02 8.75
C THR A 130 -15.40 11.78 7.99
N LEU A 131 -16.51 12.10 8.66
CA LEU A 131 -17.67 12.77 8.07
C LEU A 131 -17.41 14.22 7.62
N ASN A 132 -16.18 14.72 7.72
CA ASN A 132 -15.79 16.07 7.32
C ASN A 132 -14.61 16.05 6.34
N LYS A 133 -14.59 17.11 5.51
CA LYS A 133 -13.63 17.32 4.42
C LYS A 133 -12.20 16.94 4.83
N PRO A 134 -11.59 15.92 4.20
CA PRO A 134 -10.25 15.49 4.52
C PRO A 134 -9.23 16.61 4.24
N PRO A 135 -8.08 16.63 4.94
CA PRO A 135 -7.00 17.56 4.63
C PRO A 135 -6.50 17.36 3.19
N PRO A 136 -5.87 18.37 2.55
CA PRO A 136 -5.48 18.31 1.13
C PRO A 136 -4.61 17.10 0.73
N LEU A 137 -3.87 16.55 1.70
CA LEU A 137 -2.96 15.41 1.54
C LEU A 137 -3.49 14.11 2.17
N GLY A 138 -4.77 14.06 2.57
CA GLY A 138 -5.33 12.90 3.28
C GLY A 138 -4.81 12.76 4.71
N PHE A 139 -5.36 11.78 5.44
CA PHE A 139 -4.93 11.50 6.81
C PHE A 139 -3.67 10.64 6.83
N THR A 140 -2.71 10.99 7.67
CA THR A 140 -1.43 10.29 7.86
C THR A 140 -1.23 9.96 9.34
N ALA A 141 -0.40 8.97 9.67
CA ALA A 141 -0.01 8.62 11.04
C ALA A 141 0.94 9.65 11.64
N GLY A 142 1.56 10.48 10.80
CA GLY A 142 2.27 11.68 11.22
C GLY A 142 1.34 12.88 11.49
N ASP A 143 0.03 12.73 11.30
CA ASP A 143 -0.92 13.79 11.62
C ASP A 143 -0.86 14.10 13.12
N ILE A 144 -0.78 15.38 13.43
CA ILE A 144 -0.76 15.86 14.80
C ILE A 144 -2.23 16.03 15.24
N GLY A 145 -2.69 15.19 16.16
CA GLY A 145 -4.07 15.21 16.64
C GLY A 145 -4.33 14.22 17.77
N ALA A 146 -5.59 14.16 18.22
CA ALA A 146 -6.00 13.15 19.20
C ALA A 146 -5.92 11.75 18.58
N LEU A 147 -5.35 10.81 19.34
CA LEU A 147 -5.34 9.38 19.00
C LEU A 147 -6.74 8.80 19.20
N THR A 148 -7.61 9.04 18.23
CA THR A 148 -8.93 8.41 18.15
C THR A 148 -8.81 7.01 17.55
N PRO A 149 -9.78 6.08 17.75
CA PRO A 149 -9.77 4.77 17.09
C PRO A 149 -9.59 4.84 15.57
N ALA A 150 -10.03 5.94 14.96
CA ALA A 150 -9.93 6.24 13.53
C ALA A 150 -8.55 6.74 13.07
N HIS A 151 -7.64 7.07 14.00
CA HIS A 151 -6.36 7.68 13.67
C HIS A 151 -5.51 6.70 12.85
N PRO A 152 -4.86 7.13 11.74
CA PRO A 152 -4.14 6.22 10.84
C PRO A 152 -3.00 5.42 11.50
N LEU A 153 -2.38 5.98 12.54
CA LEU A 153 -1.43 5.25 13.38
C LEU A 153 -2.08 4.04 14.04
N LEU A 154 -3.25 4.20 14.67
CA LEU A 154 -3.91 3.12 15.40
C LEU A 154 -4.39 2.02 14.45
N VAL A 155 -4.91 2.41 13.29
CA VAL A 155 -5.27 1.47 12.20
C VAL A 155 -4.05 0.65 11.77
N SER A 156 -2.89 1.29 11.59
CA SER A 156 -1.64 0.61 11.22
C SER A 156 -1.18 -0.37 12.30
N LEU A 157 -1.34 -0.01 13.59
CA LEU A 157 -1.01 -0.88 14.71
C LEU A 157 -1.95 -2.09 14.81
N ARG A 158 -3.25 -1.90 14.54
CA ARG A 158 -4.22 -3.01 14.43
C ARG A 158 -3.86 -3.97 13.31
N ASN A 159 -3.55 -3.44 12.13
CA ASN A 159 -3.10 -4.25 10.99
C ASN A 159 -1.83 -5.04 11.37
N LEU A 160 -0.84 -4.37 11.95
CA LEU A 160 0.41 -5.00 12.40
C LEU A 160 0.17 -6.16 13.37
N ARG A 161 -0.70 -5.96 14.36
CA ARG A 161 -1.08 -7.03 15.30
C ARG A 161 -1.70 -8.21 14.57
N ARG A 162 -2.70 -7.96 13.70
CA ARG A 162 -3.34 -9.02 12.90
C ARG A 162 -2.35 -9.74 11.99
N TRP A 163 -1.37 -9.03 11.44
CA TRP A 163 -0.30 -9.64 10.64
C TRP A 163 0.56 -10.58 11.48
N TYR A 164 0.96 -10.20 12.69
CA TYR A 164 1.67 -11.12 13.58
C TYR A 164 0.82 -12.33 14.00
N SER A 165 -0.50 -12.16 14.14
CA SER A 165 -1.42 -13.28 14.39
C SER A 165 -1.65 -14.17 13.16
N THR A 166 -1.27 -13.73 11.96
CA THR A 166 -1.43 -14.49 10.73
C THR A 166 -0.25 -15.45 10.54
N PRO A 167 -0.49 -16.77 10.40
CA PRO A 167 0.59 -17.76 10.28
C PRO A 167 1.57 -17.43 9.14
N GLY A 168 2.87 -17.46 9.43
CA GLY A 168 3.95 -17.24 8.45
C GLY A 168 4.17 -15.79 8.02
N MET A 169 3.21 -14.89 8.29
CA MET A 169 3.32 -13.49 7.87
C MET A 169 4.37 -12.73 8.68
N GLY A 170 4.51 -13.02 9.98
CA GLY A 170 5.53 -12.39 10.82
C GLY A 170 6.96 -12.71 10.36
N GLU A 171 7.24 -13.97 10.07
CA GLU A 171 8.51 -14.44 9.52
C GLU A 171 8.79 -13.77 8.17
N TRP A 172 7.79 -13.73 7.29
CA TRP A 172 7.89 -13.07 6.00
C TRP A 172 8.17 -11.57 6.14
N LEU A 173 7.43 -10.84 7.00
CA LEU A 173 7.64 -9.42 7.27
C LEU A 173 9.06 -9.12 7.71
N HIS A 174 9.61 -9.93 8.62
CA HIS A 174 10.98 -9.78 9.11
C HIS A 174 12.07 -10.16 8.09
N SER A 175 11.70 -10.83 7.00
CA SER A 175 12.59 -11.03 5.84
C SER A 175 12.70 -9.81 4.92
N LEU A 176 11.80 -8.83 5.09
CA LEU A 176 11.73 -7.66 4.21
C LEU A 176 12.63 -6.53 4.73
N ARG A 177 13.55 -6.09 3.86
CA ARG A 177 14.37 -4.88 4.07
C ARG A 177 13.54 -3.64 4.40
N LEU A 178 12.32 -3.56 3.86
CA LEU A 178 11.43 -2.41 4.02
C LEU A 178 10.37 -2.64 5.09
N PHE A 179 10.58 -3.52 6.07
CA PHE A 179 9.70 -3.58 7.22
C PHE A 179 10.31 -2.80 8.39
N SER A 180 9.57 -1.86 8.97
CA SER A 180 10.12 -0.90 9.95
C SER A 180 10.75 -1.56 11.17
N LEU A 181 10.17 -2.63 11.70
CA LEU A 181 10.75 -3.32 12.85
C LEU A 181 12.03 -4.06 12.48
N ALA A 182 12.06 -4.72 11.31
CA ALA A 182 13.28 -5.35 10.80
C ALA A 182 14.39 -4.32 10.53
N MET A 183 14.06 -3.16 9.94
CA MET A 183 15.01 -2.07 9.70
C MET A 183 15.64 -1.53 10.99
N ASN A 184 14.88 -1.52 12.09
CA ASN A 184 15.36 -1.06 13.40
C ASN A 184 16.02 -2.18 14.21
N GLY A 185 16.23 -3.37 13.63
CA GLY A 185 16.94 -4.47 14.26
C GLY A 185 16.13 -5.27 15.27
N TYR A 186 14.81 -5.09 15.34
CA TYR A 186 13.95 -5.92 16.16
C TYR A 186 13.88 -7.33 15.58
N SER A 187 14.00 -8.34 16.44
CA SER A 187 13.72 -9.72 16.11
C SER A 187 12.22 -9.97 15.91
N LEU A 188 11.88 -11.15 15.35
CA LEU A 188 10.50 -11.60 15.24
C LEU A 188 9.76 -11.60 16.59
N ALA A 189 10.43 -12.07 17.64
CA ALA A 189 9.86 -12.14 18.98
C ALA A 189 9.60 -10.74 19.56
N GLU A 190 10.59 -9.85 19.47
CA GLU A 190 10.45 -8.46 19.97
C GLU A 190 9.38 -7.69 19.19
N GLY A 191 9.30 -7.89 17.86
CA GLY A 191 8.26 -7.25 17.05
C GLY A 191 6.84 -7.71 17.40
N ARG A 192 6.69 -9.01 17.70
CA ARG A 192 5.41 -9.57 18.18
C ARG A 192 5.03 -9.00 19.55
N GLU A 193 5.99 -8.97 20.48
CA GLU A 193 5.78 -8.40 21.81
C GLU A 193 5.41 -6.91 21.73
N LEU A 194 6.09 -6.16 20.86
CA LEU A 194 5.81 -4.75 20.62
C LEU A 194 4.37 -4.54 20.11
N ALA A 195 3.92 -5.31 19.13
CA ALA A 195 2.57 -5.19 18.58
C ALA A 195 1.48 -5.47 19.63
N GLU A 196 1.67 -6.47 20.50
CA GLU A 196 0.75 -6.75 21.60
C GLU A 196 0.81 -5.66 22.68
N ARG A 197 2.00 -5.19 23.04
CA ARG A 197 2.18 -4.11 24.02
C ARG A 197 1.50 -2.83 23.56
N ASP A 198 1.70 -2.45 22.30
CA ASP A 198 1.10 -1.25 21.73
C ASP A 198 -0.43 -1.37 21.75
N HIS A 199 -1.00 -2.50 21.33
CA HIS A 199 -2.45 -2.72 21.43
C HIS A 199 -2.97 -2.65 22.87
N ASN A 200 -2.30 -3.29 23.83
CA ASN A 200 -2.69 -3.22 25.24
C ASN A 200 -2.66 -1.78 25.76
N GLY A 201 -1.65 -0.99 25.40
CA GLY A 201 -1.58 0.42 25.72
C GLY A 201 -2.74 1.23 25.13
N LEU A 202 -3.18 0.91 23.90
CA LEU A 202 -4.35 1.54 23.27
C LEU A 202 -5.65 1.22 24.00
N VAL A 203 -5.81 -0.03 24.45
CA VAL A 203 -6.95 -0.46 25.26
C VAL A 203 -6.96 0.25 26.61
N GLU A 204 -5.82 0.38 27.27
CA GLU A 204 -5.69 1.04 28.58
C GLU A 204 -6.10 2.52 28.53
N VAL A 205 -5.77 3.23 27.45
CA VAL A 205 -6.14 4.64 27.27
C VAL A 205 -7.53 4.84 26.65
N GLY A 206 -8.28 3.75 26.42
CA GLY A 206 -9.62 3.78 25.84
C GLY A 206 -9.66 4.19 24.36
N ALA A 207 -8.54 4.07 23.65
CA ALA A 207 -8.45 4.33 22.23
C ALA A 207 -8.83 3.10 21.37
N GLU A 208 -8.99 1.94 21.99
CA GLU A 208 -9.43 0.70 21.36
C GLU A 208 -10.30 -0.13 22.32
N GLU A 209 -11.19 -0.96 21.77
CA GLU A 209 -11.98 -1.92 22.54
C GLU A 209 -11.13 -3.13 22.92
N ARG A 210 -11.52 -3.81 24.02
CA ARG A 210 -10.85 -5.03 24.51
C ARG A 210 -11.06 -6.24 23.62
#